data_AF-T1AT72-F1
#
_entry.id   AF-T1AT72-F1
#
_cell.length_a   1.000
_cell.length_b   1.000
_cell.length_c   1.000
_cell.angle_alpha   90.00
_cell.angle_beta   90.00
_cell.angle_gamma   90.00
#
_symmetry.space_group_name_H-M   'P 1'
#
loop_
_entity.id
_entity.type
_entity.pdbx_description
1 polymer ?
#
loop_
_entity_poly.entity_id
_entity_poly.type
_entity_poly.pdbx_seq_one_letter_code
_entity_poly.pdbx_strand_id
1 'polypeptide(L)' 'MKKRIDYAEYGGAPLLGVNGPFFICHGKSSDLAIFNAFRVAKSVASGDLVSRLSKIQESL' A
#
# COMPACT_ATOMS: atom_id res chain seq x y z
N MET A 1 -18.36 -12.46 -16.79
CA MET A 1 -17.61 -11.19 -16.70
C MET A 1 -16.74 -11.24 -15.44
N LYS A 2 -15.41 -11.27 -15.57
CA LYS A 2 -14.52 -11.06 -14.41
C LYS A 2 -14.74 -9.63 -13.95
N LYS A 3 -15.15 -9.41 -12.69
CA LYS A 3 -15.05 -8.09 -12.05
C LYS A 3 -13.60 -7.66 -12.23
N ARG A 4 -13.33 -6.70 -13.13
CA ARG A 4 -12.03 -6.05 -13.13
C ARG A 4 -11.94 -5.41 -11.76
N ILE A 5 -11.03 -5.90 -10.92
CA ILE A 5 -10.66 -5.20 -9.69
C ILE A 5 -10.23 -3.83 -10.18
N ASP A 6 -11.08 -2.82 -9.95
CA ASP A 6 -10.77 -1.48 -10.40
C ASP A 6 -9.62 -1.00 -9.54
N TYR A 7 -8.42 -0.96 -10.13
CA TYR A 7 -7.19 -0.59 -9.44
C TYR A 7 -7.31 0.81 -8.83
N ALA A 8 -8.19 1.66 -9.36
CA ALA A 8 -8.49 2.96 -8.80
C ALA A 8 -9.12 2.88 -7.39
N GLU A 9 -9.88 1.83 -7.05
CA GLU A 9 -10.54 1.70 -5.74
C GLU A 9 -9.56 1.36 -4.61
N TYR A 10 -8.53 0.55 -4.90
CA TYR A 10 -7.50 0.17 -3.94
C TYR A 10 -6.29 1.13 -3.95
N GLY A 11 -6.02 1.79 -5.09
CA GLY A 11 -4.87 2.66 -5.27
C GLY A 11 -3.56 1.89 -5.51
N GLY A 12 -2.47 2.36 -4.91
CA GLY A 12 -1.13 1.77 -5.05
C GLY A 12 -0.94 0.48 -4.25
N ALA A 13 0.00 -0.36 -4.66
CA ALA A 13 0.37 -1.57 -3.93
C ALA A 13 1.45 -1.27 -2.88
N PRO A 14 1.32 -1.75 -1.63
CA PRO A 14 2.36 -1.58 -0.62
C PRO A 14 3.62 -2.39 -0.99
N LEU A 15 4.78 -1.76 -0.92
CA LEU A 15 6.08 -2.39 -1.05
C LEU A 15 6.55 -2.85 0.33
N LEU A 16 6.52 -4.16 0.57
CA LEU A 16 6.96 -4.76 1.83
C LEU A 16 8.44 -5.14 1.78
N GLY A 17 9.06 -5.30 2.95
CA GLY A 17 10.49 -5.64 3.06
C GLY A 17 11.44 -4.43 2.98
N VAL A 18 10.89 -3.22 3.02
CA VAL A 18 11.64 -1.96 3.14
C VAL A 18 11.33 -1.29 4.48
N ASN A 19 12.24 -0.43 4.95
CA ASN A 19 12.13 0.25 6.25
C ASN A 19 11.17 1.45 6.20
N GLY A 20 9.94 1.26 5.72
CA GLY A 20 8.93 2.31 5.67
C GLY A 20 7.66 1.97 4.87
N PRO A 21 6.63 2.84 4.95
CA PRO A 21 5.37 2.66 4.24
C PRO A 21 5.48 3.11 2.77
N PHE A 22 6.17 2.31 1.95
CA PHE A 22 6.33 2.59 0.51
C PHE A 22 5.19 1.99 -0.31
N PHE A 23 4.76 2.69 -1.35
CA PHE A 23 3.68 2.27 -2.24
C PHE A 23 4.07 2.47 -3.70
N ILE A 24 3.72 1.51 -4.55
CA ILE A 24 3.95 1.55 -5.99
C ILE A 24 2.61 1.81 -6.68
N CYS A 25 2.53 2.93 -7.41
CA CYS A 25 1.40 3.28 -8.26
C CYS A 25 1.76 3.08 -9.74
N HIS A 26 0.76 2.85 -10.60
CA HIS A 26 0.97 2.83 -12.04
C HIS A 26 1.16 4.26 -12.57
N GLY A 27 2.02 4.44 -13.58
CA GLY A 27 2.24 5.75 -14.22
C GLY A 27 0.99 6.33 -14.90
N LYS A 28 0.00 5.48 -15.22
CA LYS A 28 -1.32 5.87 -15.76
C LYS A 28 -2.41 6.04 -14.68
N SER A 29 -2.04 6.07 -13.41
CA SER A 29 -3.01 6.26 -12.32
C SER A 29 -3.73 7.59 -12.47
N SER A 30 -5.06 7.56 -12.38
CA SER A 30 -5.87 8.78 -12.29
C SER A 30 -5.66 9.48 -10.94
N ASP A 31 -6.13 10.72 -10.87
CA ASP A 31 -6.25 11.50 -9.63
C ASP A 31 -6.96 10.72 -8.51
N LEU A 32 -8.08 10.04 -8.82
CA LEU A 32 -8.80 9.21 -7.86
C LEU A 32 -7.95 8.03 -7.36
N ALA A 33 -7.19 7.38 -8.25
CA ALA A 33 -6.32 6.27 -7.90
C ALA A 33 -5.18 6.72 -6.97
N ILE A 34 -4.59 7.90 -7.23
CA ILE A 34 -3.57 8.50 -6.37
C ILE A 34 -4.15 8.91 -5.01
N PHE A 35 -5.35 9.51 -4.99
CA PHE A 35 -6.04 9.85 -3.75
C PHE A 35 -6.27 8.62 -2.86
N ASN A 36 -6.77 7.54 -3.46
CA ASN A 36 -6.99 6.28 -2.74
C ASN A 36 -5.67 5.65 -2.27
N ALA A 37 -4.60 5.71 -3.07
CA ALA A 37 -3.27 5.26 -2.66
C ALA A 37 -2.77 6.03 -1.43
N PHE A 38 -2.91 7.36 -1.43
CA PHE A 38 -2.51 8.20 -0.30
C PHE A 38 -3.34 7.91 0.95
N ARG A 39 -4.65 7.68 0.81
CA ARG A 39 -5.53 7.30 1.94
C ARG A 39 -5.06 6.00 2.61
N VAL A 40 -4.69 4.99 1.82
CA VAL A 40 -4.14 3.73 2.34
C VAL A 40 -2.76 3.95 2.96
N ALA A 41 -1.89 4.71 2.29
CA ALA A 41 -0.56 5.04 2.79
C ALA A 41 -0.61 5.75 4.15
N LYS A 42 -1.55 6.68 4.36
CA LYS A 42 -1.78 7.33 5.65
C LYS A 42 -2.14 6.32 6.74
N SER A 43 -3.03 5.38 6.45
CA SER A 43 -3.41 4.33 7.40
C SER A 43 -2.20 3.48 7.82
N VAL A 44 -1.39 3.06 6.83
CA VAL A 44 -0.19 2.25 7.08
C VAL A 44 0.88 3.05 7.83
N ALA A 45 1.08 4.32 7.50
CA ALA A 45 2.03 5.20 8.18
C ALA A 45 1.62 5.52 9.62
N SER A 46 0.31 5.67 9.89
CA SER A 46 -0.22 5.86 11.24
C SER A 46 -0.29 4.57 12.06
N GLY A 47 -0.20 3.41 11.40
CA GLY A 47 -0.24 2.10 12.03
C GLY A 47 1.16 1.59 12.36
N ASP A 48 1.20 0.47 13.06
CA ASP A 48 2.45 -0.20 13.46
C ASP A 48 2.85 -1.32 12.48
N LEU A 49 2.46 -1.22 11.20
CA LEU A 49 2.64 -2.32 10.24
C LEU A 49 4.11 -2.67 10.06
N VAL A 50 4.97 -1.66 9.86
CA VAL A 50 6.40 -1.87 9.62
C VAL A 50 7.07 -2.54 10.82
N SER A 51 6.84 -2.04 12.05
CA SER A 51 7.43 -2.67 13.25
C SER A 51 6.94 -4.09 13.46
N ARG A 52 5.64 -4.35 13.23
CA ARG A 52 5.09 -5.71 13.37
C ARG A 52 5.70 -6.69 12.38
N LEU A 53 5.94 -6.27 11.15
CA LEU A 53 6.61 -7.10 10.16
C LEU A 53 8.07 -7.37 10.55
N SER A 54 8.80 -6.36 11.04
CA SER A 54 10.17 -6.53 11.54
C SER A 54 10.23 -7.55 12.69
N LYS A 55 9.33 -7.47 13.67
CA LYS A 55 9.26 -8.41 14.80
C LYS A 55 9.01 -9.85 14.36
N ILE A 56 8.15 -10.06 13.35
CA ILE A 56 7.90 -11.40 12.79
C ILE A 56 9.16 -11.93 12.11
N GLN A 57 9.87 -11.09 11.34
CA GLN A 57 11.11 -11.48 10.68
C GLN A 57 12.21 -11.86 11.67
N GLU A 58 12.31 -11.18 12.81
CA GLU A 58 13.26 -11.50 13.89
C GLU A 58 12.92 -12.79 14.64
N SER A 59 11.66 -13.24 14.56
CA SER A 59 11.18 -14.46 15.25
C SER A 59 11.28 -15.73 14.38
N LEU A 60 11.75 -15.60 13.14
CA LEU A 60 11.97 -16.68 12.17
C LEU A 60 13.45 -17.04 12.11
#